data_AF-A0AA38CHZ7-F1
#
_entry.id   AF-A0AA38CHZ7-F1
#
_cell.length_a   1.000
_cell.length_b   1.000
_cell.length_c   1.000
_cell.angle_alpha   90.00
_cell.angle_beta   90.00
_cell.angle_gamma   90.00
#
_symmetry.space_group_name_H-M   'P 1'
#
loop_
_entity.id
_entity.type
_entity.pdbx_description
1 polymer ?
#
loop_
_entity_poly.entity_id
_entity_poly.type
_entity_poly.pdbx_seq_one_letter_code
_entity_poly.pdbx_strand_id
1 'polypeptide(L)'
;AIQEQKPKRTLQLRPKLSSLGTARLKEDSNLMQQLADACLVVDALEPSVREELIRTVCNKELTAYQQIFEGTEVAKLDKAERRYAWIKRQLRANEDIWQIFPHSWRLPYLLCIQFCKVTRSQLSDILNGLKEKPDVGTLLQALQRTLEFEEELAEKFGGGSTVGRDGESDTEELEADLESNKQNASEIRKKYEKQRAARVGTGTQLNCGSEEARELYASGAGFNFRGMISSCFETHLTVYVELEEKTLMENLEKLVQEETWEAEEGSQTNILSSSTQVFLIIKRNLKRCSALTKNQTLLNLFKVFQRILRAYAGKLSARLPRGMTGIVATATGTDQIKISDRDERVICYIVNTAEYCHETAEQLAENIAKIINAQFADKVDMSEEQDEFSAVITRALMTLVHGLETKLETELAAMTRVPWASLESVGDQSEYVNGISTILSSSVPVLGGLLSPVYFQFFLDK
;
A
#
# COMPACT_ATOMS: atom_id res chain seq x y z
N ALA A 1 35.79 -57.00 17.05
CA ALA A 1 34.55 -57.49 17.70
C ALA A 1 33.48 -56.40 17.81
N ILE A 2 33.35 -55.65 18.92
CA ILE A 2 32.17 -54.79 19.19
C ILE A 2 32.09 -53.60 18.21
N GLN A 3 33.20 -52.93 17.89
CA GLN A 3 33.21 -51.80 16.95
C GLN A 3 32.80 -52.18 15.51
N GLU A 4 33.07 -53.41 15.06
CA GLU A 4 32.71 -53.88 13.71
C GLU A 4 31.22 -54.21 13.55
N GLN A 5 30.49 -54.40 14.66
CA GLN A 5 29.04 -54.63 14.60
C GLN A 5 28.24 -53.33 14.47
N LYS A 6 28.78 -52.16 14.87
CA LYS A 6 28.13 -50.85 14.65
C LYS A 6 27.74 -50.63 13.17
N PRO A 7 28.68 -50.62 12.19
CA PRO A 7 28.35 -50.34 10.80
C PRO A 7 27.38 -51.38 10.19
N LYS A 8 27.49 -52.64 10.59
CA LYS A 8 26.61 -53.72 10.09
C LYS A 8 25.17 -53.61 10.63
N ARG A 9 24.97 -53.14 11.87
CA ARG A 9 23.62 -52.87 12.40
C ARG A 9 23.01 -51.59 11.81
N THR A 10 23.78 -50.51 11.63
CA THR A 10 23.27 -49.30 10.96
C THR A 10 22.86 -49.56 9.51
N LEU A 11 23.57 -50.44 8.79
CA LEU A 11 23.19 -50.86 7.43
C LEU A 11 21.91 -51.73 7.36
N GLN A 12 21.50 -52.38 8.45
CA GLN A 12 20.22 -53.10 8.53
C GLN A 12 19.07 -52.24 9.07
N LEU A 13 19.38 -51.24 9.91
CA LEU A 13 18.40 -50.26 10.40
C LEU A 13 18.02 -49.24 9.32
N ARG A 14 18.98 -48.77 8.50
CA ARG A 14 18.71 -47.80 7.40
C ARG A 14 17.54 -48.25 6.51
N PRO A 15 17.53 -49.45 5.89
CA PRO A 15 16.42 -49.90 5.06
C PRO A 15 15.08 -50.02 5.79
N LYS A 16 15.10 -50.42 7.08
CA LYS A 16 13.87 -50.52 7.89
C LYS A 16 13.30 -49.13 8.16
N LEU A 17 14.10 -48.20 8.66
CA LEU A 17 13.71 -46.81 8.88
C LEU A 17 13.26 -46.14 7.58
N SER A 18 13.96 -46.37 6.47
CA SER A 18 13.56 -45.93 5.13
C SER A 18 12.48 -46.82 4.48
N SER A 19 11.79 -47.68 5.23
CA SER A 19 10.57 -48.39 4.80
C SER A 19 9.33 -47.97 5.60
N LEU A 20 9.51 -47.49 6.84
CA LEU A 20 8.45 -46.94 7.68
C LEU A 20 7.83 -45.70 7.02
N GLY A 21 6.50 -45.70 6.94
CA GLY A 21 5.65 -44.51 6.82
C GLY A 21 4.63 -44.56 7.95
N THR A 22 4.12 -43.41 8.39
CA THR A 22 3.27 -43.29 9.59
C THR A 22 2.08 -44.24 9.60
N ALA A 23 1.46 -44.46 8.43
CA ALA A 23 0.30 -45.31 8.26
C ALA A 23 0.48 -46.75 8.79
N ARG A 24 1.70 -47.31 8.75
CA ARG A 24 1.98 -48.68 9.25
C ARG A 24 2.40 -48.74 10.73
N LEU A 25 2.64 -47.61 11.38
CA LEU A 25 3.11 -47.57 12.78
C LEU A 25 1.96 -47.69 13.79
N LYS A 26 0.75 -47.25 13.40
CA LYS A 26 -0.47 -47.34 14.24
C LYS A 26 -0.92 -48.75 14.59
N GLU A 27 -0.59 -49.73 13.75
CA GLU A 27 -1.10 -51.10 13.87
C GLU A 27 -0.19 -51.99 14.73
N ASP A 28 1.08 -51.61 14.94
CA ASP A 28 2.11 -52.43 15.58
C ASP A 28 2.86 -51.67 16.70
N SER A 29 2.38 -51.80 17.93
CA SER A 29 3.03 -51.23 19.13
C SER A 29 4.52 -51.65 19.26
N ASN A 30 4.85 -52.88 18.86
CA ASN A 30 6.23 -53.38 18.83
C ASN A 30 7.14 -52.64 17.82
N LEU A 31 6.58 -52.12 16.71
CA LEU A 31 7.33 -51.29 15.76
C LEU A 31 7.50 -49.86 16.28
N MET A 32 6.54 -49.34 17.06
CA MET A 32 6.67 -48.03 17.70
C MET A 32 7.80 -48.01 18.73
N GLN A 33 7.93 -49.05 19.58
CA GLN A 33 9.06 -49.16 20.52
C GLN A 33 10.40 -49.32 19.79
N GLN A 34 10.46 -50.15 18.74
CA GLN A 34 11.68 -50.30 17.92
C GLN A 34 12.08 -49.00 17.21
N LEU A 35 11.12 -48.13 16.87
CA LEU A 35 11.38 -46.81 16.32
C LEU A 35 11.94 -45.85 17.39
N ALA A 36 11.39 -45.84 18.60
CA ALA A 36 11.92 -45.05 19.73
C ALA A 36 13.40 -45.40 20.01
N ASP A 37 13.68 -46.69 20.18
CA ASP A 37 15.03 -47.20 20.43
C ASP A 37 15.99 -46.85 19.26
N ALA A 38 15.50 -46.92 18.02
CA ALA A 38 16.28 -46.54 16.84
C ALA A 38 16.56 -45.02 16.76
N CYS A 39 15.63 -44.16 17.18
CA CYS A 39 15.84 -42.72 17.24
C CYS A 39 16.94 -42.35 18.26
N LEU A 40 16.97 -43.01 19.43
CA LEU A 40 18.05 -42.85 20.41
C LEU A 40 19.42 -43.28 19.85
N VAL A 41 19.46 -44.33 19.02
CA VAL A 41 20.69 -44.73 18.32
C VAL A 41 21.10 -43.70 17.26
N VAL A 42 20.15 -43.05 16.59
CA VAL A 42 20.43 -42.02 15.56
C VAL A 42 20.93 -40.71 16.18
N ASP A 43 20.46 -40.30 17.35
CA ASP A 43 21.05 -39.16 18.08
C ASP A 43 22.46 -39.45 18.63
N ALA A 44 22.87 -40.73 18.69
CA ALA A 44 24.23 -41.15 19.00
C ALA A 44 25.11 -41.38 17.74
N LEU A 45 24.64 -40.95 16.57
CA LEU A 45 25.39 -40.91 15.30
C LEU A 45 25.67 -39.46 14.87
N GLU A 46 26.31 -39.28 13.72
CA GLU A 46 26.55 -37.96 13.14
C GLU A 46 25.23 -37.25 12.76
N PRO A 47 25.13 -35.91 12.93
CA PRO A 47 23.94 -35.14 12.56
C PRO A 47 23.50 -35.34 11.10
N SER A 48 24.44 -35.60 10.20
CA SER A 48 24.23 -35.94 8.78
C SER A 48 23.24 -37.10 8.59
N VAL A 49 23.33 -38.15 9.41
CA VAL A 49 22.47 -39.34 9.36
C VAL A 49 21.06 -39.02 9.87
N ARG A 50 20.96 -38.16 10.89
CA ARG A 50 19.66 -37.67 11.41
C ARG A 50 18.95 -36.80 10.38
N GLU A 51 19.67 -35.90 9.70
CA GLU A 51 19.11 -35.09 8.61
C GLU A 51 18.63 -35.95 7.43
N GLU A 52 19.42 -36.94 7.01
CA GLU A 52 19.05 -37.90 5.96
C GLU A 52 17.77 -38.65 6.33
N LEU A 53 17.66 -39.13 7.57
CA LEU A 53 16.47 -39.80 8.08
C LEU A 53 15.25 -38.89 8.10
N ILE A 54 15.36 -37.68 8.69
CA ILE A 54 14.28 -36.69 8.76
C ILE A 54 13.78 -36.35 7.34
N ARG A 55 14.69 -36.05 6.41
CA ARG A 55 14.39 -35.76 5.01
C ARG A 55 13.67 -36.94 4.33
N THR A 56 14.10 -38.17 4.61
CA THR A 56 13.48 -39.39 4.07
C THR A 56 12.06 -39.60 4.61
N VAL A 57 11.83 -39.37 5.91
CA VAL A 57 10.49 -39.47 6.52
C VAL A 57 9.56 -38.38 5.95
N CYS A 58 9.99 -37.12 5.90
CA CYS A 58 9.19 -36.04 5.32
C CYS A 58 8.81 -36.32 3.86
N ASN A 59 9.75 -36.78 3.03
CA ASN A 59 9.48 -37.08 1.62
C ASN A 59 8.47 -38.23 1.45
N LYS A 60 8.51 -39.26 2.30
CA LYS A 60 7.54 -40.36 2.29
C LYS A 60 6.14 -39.90 2.65
N GLU A 61 5.99 -39.12 3.72
CA GLU A 61 4.69 -38.58 4.13
C GLU A 61 4.11 -37.65 3.06
N LEU A 62 4.95 -36.88 2.39
CA LEU A 62 4.56 -36.01 1.28
C LEU A 62 4.35 -36.74 -0.06
N THR A 63 4.72 -38.02 -0.18
CA THR A 63 4.43 -38.82 -1.39
C THR A 63 2.91 -38.99 -1.56
N ALA A 64 2.18 -39.21 -0.47
CA ALA A 64 0.72 -39.28 -0.48
C ALA A 64 0.08 -37.92 -0.82
N TYR A 65 0.69 -36.80 -0.40
CA TYR A 65 0.25 -35.46 -0.80
C TYR A 65 0.44 -35.24 -2.30
N GLN A 66 1.64 -35.56 -2.83
CA GLN A 66 1.94 -35.42 -4.26
C GLN A 66 0.93 -36.18 -5.12
N GLN A 67 0.67 -37.46 -4.82
CA GLN A 67 -0.30 -38.28 -5.56
C GLN A 67 -1.76 -37.75 -5.54
N ILE A 68 -2.17 -36.98 -4.53
CA ILE A 68 -3.52 -36.40 -4.47
C ILE A 68 -3.62 -35.10 -5.29
N PHE A 69 -2.55 -34.30 -5.31
CA PHE A 69 -2.53 -32.93 -5.85
C PHE A 69 -1.68 -32.77 -7.13
N GLU A 70 -1.27 -33.87 -7.75
CA GLU A 70 -0.60 -33.93 -9.06
C GLU A 70 -1.63 -34.19 -10.17
N GLY A 71 -1.78 -33.26 -11.12
CA GLY A 71 -2.62 -33.41 -12.32
C GLY A 71 -4.14 -33.50 -12.11
N THR A 72 -4.65 -33.47 -10.88
CA THR A 72 -6.07 -33.64 -10.58
C THR A 72 -6.87 -32.33 -10.60
N GLU A 73 -8.19 -32.42 -10.78
CA GLU A 73 -9.15 -31.31 -10.53
C GLU A 73 -9.03 -30.72 -9.11
N VAL A 74 -8.50 -31.48 -8.15
CA VAL A 74 -8.29 -31.06 -6.75
C VAL A 74 -7.03 -30.21 -6.60
N ALA A 75 -6.12 -30.21 -7.58
CA ALA A 75 -4.88 -29.44 -7.58
C ALA A 75 -5.10 -27.94 -7.82
N LYS A 76 -6.21 -27.54 -8.47
CA LYS A 76 -6.50 -26.19 -8.96
C LYS A 76 -6.42 -25.09 -7.89
N LEU A 77 -6.19 -23.86 -8.36
CA LEU A 77 -5.96 -22.67 -7.52
C LEU A 77 -7.14 -22.37 -6.57
N ASP A 78 -8.38 -22.50 -7.06
CA ASP A 78 -9.64 -22.39 -6.32
C ASP A 78 -9.85 -23.49 -5.26
N LYS A 79 -8.89 -24.42 -5.14
CA LYS A 79 -8.87 -25.51 -4.16
C LYS A 79 -7.58 -25.54 -3.33
N ALA A 80 -6.77 -24.48 -3.37
CA ALA A 80 -5.56 -24.34 -2.54
C ALA A 80 -5.81 -24.62 -1.05
N GLU A 81 -6.94 -24.16 -0.49
CA GLU A 81 -7.33 -24.43 0.91
C GLU A 81 -7.37 -25.93 1.26
N ARG A 82 -7.66 -26.83 0.30
CA ARG A 82 -7.64 -28.28 0.52
C ARG A 82 -6.24 -28.82 0.81
N ARG A 83 -5.19 -28.18 0.28
CA ARG A 83 -3.79 -28.51 0.55
C ARG A 83 -3.46 -28.22 2.01
N TYR A 84 -3.87 -27.04 2.50
CA TYR A 84 -3.69 -26.61 3.89
C TYR A 84 -4.52 -27.47 4.86
N ALA A 85 -5.76 -27.82 4.49
CA ALA A 85 -6.58 -28.76 5.24
C ALA A 85 -5.96 -30.18 5.30
N TRP A 86 -5.27 -30.63 4.24
CA TRP A 86 -4.59 -31.94 4.22
C TRP A 86 -3.47 -31.99 5.27
N ILE A 87 -2.52 -31.05 5.26
CA ILE A 87 -1.40 -31.07 6.21
C ILE A 87 -1.87 -30.85 7.66
N LYS A 88 -2.85 -29.97 7.90
CA LYS A 88 -3.50 -29.81 9.22
C LYS A 88 -4.20 -31.09 9.70
N ARG A 89 -4.64 -31.98 8.80
CA ARG A 89 -5.17 -33.31 9.15
C ARG A 89 -4.06 -34.32 9.41
N GLN A 90 -3.05 -34.40 8.53
CA GLN A 90 -1.91 -35.34 8.69
C GLN A 90 -1.15 -35.11 10.01
N LEU A 91 -0.96 -33.83 10.39
CA LEU A 91 -0.32 -33.47 11.66
C LEU A 91 -1.10 -33.97 12.88
N ARG A 92 -2.42 -33.74 12.94
CA ARG A 92 -3.29 -34.18 14.05
C ARG A 92 -3.52 -35.69 14.05
N ALA A 93 -3.69 -36.30 12.88
CA ALA A 93 -3.97 -37.72 12.78
C ALA A 93 -2.82 -38.60 13.29
N ASN A 94 -1.58 -38.13 13.21
CA ASN A 94 -0.37 -38.89 13.55
C ASN A 94 0.35 -38.36 14.81
N GLU A 95 -0.37 -37.65 15.70
CA GLU A 95 0.21 -36.99 16.87
C GLU A 95 1.00 -37.94 17.78
N ASP A 96 0.45 -39.14 18.04
CA ASP A 96 1.11 -40.20 18.82
C ASP A 96 2.47 -40.62 18.20
N ILE A 97 2.54 -40.66 16.86
CA ILE A 97 3.76 -41.04 16.13
C ILE A 97 4.79 -39.91 16.18
N TRP A 98 4.35 -38.65 16.14
CA TRP A 98 5.26 -37.51 16.26
C TRP A 98 5.94 -37.43 17.64
N GLN A 99 5.32 -37.95 18.70
CA GLN A 99 5.92 -38.03 20.04
C GLN A 99 6.97 -39.14 20.20
N ILE A 100 7.05 -40.11 19.27
CA ILE A 100 8.12 -41.13 19.26
C ILE A 100 9.48 -40.51 18.88
N PHE A 101 9.46 -39.44 18.09
CA PHE A 101 10.66 -38.74 17.67
C PHE A 101 11.10 -37.71 18.73
N PRO A 102 12.40 -37.61 19.07
CA PRO A 102 12.88 -36.64 20.04
C PRO A 102 12.46 -35.21 19.68
N HIS A 103 11.88 -34.47 20.62
CA HIS A 103 11.38 -33.10 20.38
C HIS A 103 12.45 -32.14 19.83
N SER A 104 13.73 -32.39 20.13
CA SER A 104 14.90 -31.71 19.57
C SER A 104 14.99 -31.77 18.04
N TRP A 105 14.44 -32.82 17.41
CA TRP A 105 14.44 -32.99 15.95
C TRP A 105 13.44 -32.07 15.26
N ARG A 106 12.42 -31.57 15.99
CA ARG A 106 11.32 -30.73 15.47
C ARG A 106 10.69 -31.30 14.18
N LEU A 107 10.50 -32.61 14.10
CA LEU A 107 10.03 -33.29 12.87
C LEU A 107 8.72 -32.70 12.27
N PRO A 108 7.68 -32.37 13.06
CA PRO A 108 6.45 -31.74 12.52
C PRO A 108 6.69 -30.36 11.86
N TYR A 109 7.64 -29.58 12.38
CA TYR A 109 8.02 -28.28 11.85
C TYR A 109 8.77 -28.40 10.52
N LEU A 110 9.72 -29.35 10.45
CA LEU A 110 10.46 -29.65 9.23
C LEU A 110 9.56 -30.27 8.15
N LEU A 111 8.54 -31.06 8.54
CA LEU A 111 7.50 -31.53 7.62
C LEU A 111 6.70 -30.36 7.03
N CYS A 112 6.30 -29.37 7.84
CA CYS A 112 5.66 -28.14 7.35
C CYS A 112 6.55 -27.37 6.38
N ILE A 113 7.84 -27.19 6.69
CA ILE A 113 8.79 -26.51 5.79
C ILE A 113 8.90 -27.20 4.43
N GLN A 114 8.96 -28.54 4.40
CA GLN A 114 8.97 -29.30 3.13
C GLN A 114 7.62 -29.24 2.41
N PHE A 115 6.50 -29.33 3.15
CA PHE A 115 5.15 -29.16 2.60
C PHE A 115 4.99 -27.79 1.91
N CYS A 116 5.44 -26.71 2.55
CA CYS A 116 5.41 -25.36 1.98
C CYS A 116 6.26 -25.27 0.70
N LYS A 117 7.48 -25.84 0.70
CA LYS A 117 8.36 -25.84 -0.49
C LYS A 117 7.74 -26.60 -1.68
N VAL A 118 7.17 -27.79 -1.46
CA VAL A 118 6.48 -28.55 -2.52
C VAL A 118 5.22 -27.81 -3.00
N THR A 119 4.44 -27.24 -2.08
CA THR A 119 3.22 -26.52 -2.40
C THR A 119 3.48 -25.23 -3.16
N ARG A 120 4.54 -24.48 -2.83
CA ARG A 120 4.98 -23.30 -3.58
C ARG A 120 5.35 -23.66 -5.02
N SER A 121 6.08 -24.77 -5.24
CA SER A 121 6.36 -25.24 -6.61
C SER A 121 5.06 -25.51 -7.35
N GLN A 122 4.22 -26.40 -6.83
CA GLN A 122 2.98 -26.80 -7.50
C GLN A 122 2.04 -25.62 -7.78
N LEU A 123 1.92 -24.65 -6.88
CA LEU A 123 1.13 -23.43 -7.12
C LEU A 123 1.79 -22.50 -8.15
N SER A 124 3.11 -22.35 -8.13
CA SER A 124 3.85 -21.62 -9.18
C SER A 124 3.69 -22.29 -10.55
N ASP A 125 3.77 -23.62 -10.61
CA ASP A 125 3.63 -24.41 -11.84
C ASP A 125 2.21 -24.29 -12.41
N ILE A 126 1.18 -24.27 -11.55
CA ILE A 126 -0.21 -24.00 -11.93
C ILE A 126 -0.36 -22.57 -12.47
N LEU A 127 0.11 -21.56 -11.73
CA LEU A 127 -0.02 -20.15 -12.12
C LEU A 127 0.71 -19.85 -13.43
N ASN A 128 1.91 -20.40 -13.62
CA ASN A 128 2.70 -20.27 -14.85
C ASN A 128 2.12 -21.09 -16.02
N GLY A 129 1.29 -22.10 -15.74
CA GLY A 129 0.61 -22.93 -16.74
C GLY A 129 -0.71 -22.35 -17.27
N LEU A 130 -1.20 -21.25 -16.71
CA LEU A 130 -2.42 -20.57 -17.17
C LEU A 130 -2.15 -19.84 -18.50
N LYS A 131 -2.89 -20.21 -19.55
CA LYS A 131 -2.81 -19.57 -20.88
C LYS A 131 -3.51 -18.21 -20.96
N GLU A 132 -4.43 -17.95 -20.03
CA GLU A 132 -5.18 -16.70 -19.91
C GLU A 132 -4.85 -16.08 -18.55
N LYS A 133 -5.05 -14.75 -18.42
CA LYS A 133 -4.83 -14.06 -17.15
C LYS A 133 -5.70 -14.70 -16.06
N PRO A 134 -5.16 -15.02 -14.86
CA PRO A 134 -5.93 -15.63 -13.79
C PRO A 134 -7.11 -14.75 -13.39
N ASP A 135 -8.25 -15.38 -13.08
CA ASP A 135 -9.36 -14.66 -12.43
C ASP A 135 -8.87 -14.05 -11.11
N VAL A 136 -9.05 -12.74 -10.98
CA VAL A 136 -8.57 -11.96 -9.84
C VAL A 136 -9.29 -12.37 -8.56
N GLY A 137 -10.58 -12.74 -8.61
CA GLY A 137 -11.31 -13.22 -7.44
C GLY A 137 -10.70 -14.51 -6.87
N THR A 138 -10.47 -15.49 -7.74
CA THR A 138 -9.83 -16.77 -7.42
C THR A 138 -8.38 -16.59 -6.96
N LEU A 139 -7.61 -15.72 -7.61
CA LEU A 139 -6.22 -15.42 -7.25
C LEU A 139 -6.12 -14.81 -5.85
N LEU A 140 -6.95 -13.80 -5.55
CA LEU A 140 -6.99 -13.13 -4.25
C LEU A 140 -7.47 -14.08 -3.14
N GLN A 141 -8.51 -14.88 -3.39
CA GLN A 141 -9.01 -15.86 -2.41
C GLN A 141 -7.93 -16.92 -2.10
N ALA A 142 -7.23 -17.43 -3.12
CA ALA A 142 -6.15 -18.38 -2.93
C ALA A 142 -4.96 -17.77 -2.18
N LEU A 143 -4.61 -16.51 -2.44
CA LEU A 143 -3.57 -15.79 -1.69
C LEU A 143 -3.98 -15.57 -0.23
N GLN A 144 -5.20 -15.07 0.04
CA GLN A 144 -5.69 -14.87 1.40
C GLN A 144 -5.64 -16.18 2.21
N ARG A 145 -6.15 -17.29 1.67
CA ARG A 145 -6.07 -18.62 2.32
C ARG A 145 -4.64 -19.12 2.54
N THR A 146 -3.69 -18.65 1.73
CA THR A 146 -2.27 -18.98 1.88
C THR A 146 -1.65 -18.19 3.03
N LEU A 147 -1.98 -16.90 3.16
CA LEU A 147 -1.51 -16.04 4.25
C LEU A 147 -2.09 -16.48 5.61
N GLU A 148 -3.39 -16.76 5.67
CA GLU A 148 -4.05 -17.35 6.86
C GLU A 148 -3.35 -18.64 7.32
N PHE A 149 -2.94 -19.49 6.38
CA PHE A 149 -2.21 -20.73 6.67
C PHE A 149 -0.76 -20.50 7.09
N GLU A 150 -0.04 -19.56 6.46
CA GLU A 150 1.32 -19.19 6.87
C GLU A 150 1.35 -18.62 8.29
N GLU A 151 0.33 -17.86 8.67
CA GLU A 151 0.21 -17.30 10.02
C GLU A 151 -0.08 -18.38 11.07
N GLU A 152 -1.05 -19.27 10.83
CA GLU A 152 -1.30 -20.42 11.73
C GLU A 152 -0.06 -21.30 11.94
N LEU A 153 0.84 -21.39 10.94
CA LEU A 153 2.13 -22.06 11.10
C LEU A 153 3.14 -21.22 11.88
N ALA A 154 3.20 -19.91 11.64
CA ALA A 154 4.07 -18.98 12.36
C ALA A 154 3.73 -18.95 13.86
N GLU A 155 2.45 -18.83 14.23
CA GLU A 155 1.99 -18.91 15.62
C GLU A 155 2.32 -20.26 16.25
N LYS A 156 1.92 -21.36 15.59
CA LYS A 156 2.07 -22.73 16.13
C LYS A 156 3.51 -23.13 16.43
N PHE A 157 4.48 -22.59 15.70
CA PHE A 157 5.89 -22.96 15.82
C PHE A 157 6.81 -21.81 16.27
N GLY A 158 6.29 -20.59 16.42
CA GLY A 158 7.03 -19.39 16.82
C GLY A 158 7.36 -19.28 18.32
N GLY A 159 6.99 -20.29 19.12
CA GLY A 159 7.27 -20.37 20.56
C GLY A 159 8.76 -20.40 20.90
N GLY A 160 9.39 -19.23 20.96
CA GLY A 160 10.81 -19.08 21.26
C GLY A 160 11.41 -17.69 21.11
N SER A 161 10.69 -16.69 20.58
CA SER A 161 11.17 -15.30 20.54
C SER A 161 10.03 -14.29 20.61
N THR A 162 9.86 -13.68 21.79
CA THR A 162 9.08 -12.45 21.98
C THR A 162 9.89 -11.25 21.46
N VAL A 163 10.04 -11.14 20.15
CA VAL A 163 10.26 -9.85 19.50
C VAL A 163 8.93 -9.08 19.56
N GLY A 164 8.98 -7.76 19.73
CA GLY A 164 7.81 -6.94 20.10
C GLY A 164 6.59 -7.14 19.20
N ARG A 165 5.41 -7.25 19.82
CA ARG A 165 4.11 -7.28 19.11
C ARG A 165 3.64 -5.85 18.80
N ASP A 166 4.50 -5.12 18.10
CA ASP A 166 4.21 -3.77 17.61
C ASP A 166 3.50 -3.89 16.24
N GLY A 167 2.34 -3.24 16.10
CA GLY A 167 1.56 -3.24 14.85
C GLY A 167 0.23 -4.02 14.86
N GLU A 168 -0.33 -4.37 16.03
CA GLU A 168 -1.68 -4.95 16.15
C GLU A 168 -2.68 -4.04 16.90
N SER A 169 -2.25 -2.85 17.32
CA SER A 169 -3.10 -1.76 17.87
C SER A 169 -3.71 -0.87 16.79
N ASP A 170 -2.93 -0.62 15.74
CA ASP A 170 -3.08 0.54 14.83
C ASP A 170 -4.26 0.41 13.84
N THR A 171 -5.11 -0.61 14.01
CA THR A 171 -6.23 -0.89 13.11
C THR A 171 -7.54 -0.22 13.53
N GLU A 172 -7.71 0.09 14.83
CA GLU A 172 -8.91 0.75 15.37
C GLU A 172 -8.81 2.29 15.34
N GLU A 173 -7.60 2.87 15.46
CA GLU A 173 -7.38 4.33 15.33
C GLU A 173 -7.75 4.85 13.93
N LEU A 174 -7.62 4.02 12.88
CA LEU A 174 -7.85 4.37 11.47
C LEU A 174 -9.30 4.81 11.14
N GLU A 175 -10.27 4.51 11.99
CA GLU A 175 -11.66 4.94 11.82
C GLU A 175 -12.01 6.13 12.73
N ALA A 176 -11.46 6.17 13.96
CA ALA A 176 -11.58 7.32 14.86
C ALA A 176 -10.94 8.60 14.29
N ASP A 177 -9.81 8.48 13.58
CA ASP A 177 -9.12 9.61 12.96
C ASP A 177 -9.96 10.33 11.88
N LEU A 178 -11.00 9.70 11.33
CA LEU A 178 -11.85 10.33 10.31
C LEU A 178 -13.09 11.04 10.89
N GLU A 179 -13.59 10.62 12.06
CA GLU A 179 -14.58 11.40 12.81
C GLU A 179 -13.93 12.55 13.58
N SER A 180 -12.69 12.36 14.07
CA SER A 180 -11.93 13.40 14.78
C SER A 180 -11.41 14.52 13.87
N ASN A 181 -11.05 14.23 12.60
CA ASN A 181 -10.53 15.24 11.65
C ASN A 181 -11.55 16.31 11.18
N LYS A 182 -12.71 16.43 11.82
CA LYS A 182 -13.56 17.64 11.73
C LYS A 182 -13.06 18.81 12.59
N GLN A 183 -11.92 18.69 13.28
CA GLN A 183 -11.37 19.73 14.15
C GLN A 183 -10.05 20.32 13.64
N ASN A 184 -10.11 21.58 13.21
CA ASN A 184 -9.02 22.56 13.12
C ASN A 184 -7.69 22.14 12.46
N ALA A 185 -7.57 22.36 11.15
CA ALA A 185 -6.29 22.40 10.43
C ALA A 185 -5.28 23.47 10.95
N SER A 186 -5.67 24.29 11.94
CA SER A 186 -4.80 25.19 12.70
C SER A 186 -3.90 24.44 13.70
N GLU A 187 -4.38 23.33 14.28
CA GLU A 187 -3.68 22.62 15.37
C GLU A 187 -2.58 21.69 14.81
N ILE A 188 -2.82 21.12 13.62
CA ILE A 188 -1.83 20.38 12.83
C ILE A 188 -0.56 21.23 12.62
N ARG A 189 -0.72 22.47 12.15
CA ARG A 189 0.38 23.43 11.85
C ARG A 189 1.31 23.63 13.05
N LYS A 190 0.74 23.66 14.27
CA LYS A 190 1.47 23.93 15.52
C LYS A 190 2.29 22.75 16.06
N LYS A 191 2.07 21.53 15.55
CA LYS A 191 2.76 20.30 15.99
C LYS A 191 4.12 20.13 15.29
N TYR A 192 4.21 20.44 13.99
CA TYR A 192 5.34 20.07 13.15
C TYR A 192 6.52 21.06 13.13
N GLU A 193 6.27 22.33 13.43
CA GLU A 193 7.33 23.35 13.59
C GLU A 193 8.38 22.92 14.64
N LYS A 194 7.94 22.18 15.66
CA LYS A 194 8.78 21.65 16.75
C LYS A 194 9.57 20.38 16.39
N GLN A 195 9.20 19.65 15.34
CA GLN A 195 9.90 18.43 14.91
C GLN A 195 11.03 18.70 13.90
N ARG A 196 10.92 19.76 13.07
CA ARG A 196 11.97 20.14 12.11
C ARG A 196 13.34 20.41 12.76
N ALA A 197 13.37 20.85 14.02
CA ALA A 197 14.60 21.13 14.76
C ALA A 197 15.40 19.88 15.18
N ALA A 198 14.84 18.67 15.10
CA ALA A 198 15.41 17.48 15.76
C ALA A 198 16.16 16.50 14.84
N ARG A 199 16.19 16.70 13.51
CA ARG A 199 16.74 15.72 12.54
C ARG A 199 18.10 16.07 11.92
N VAL A 200 18.76 17.16 12.32
CA VAL A 200 20.13 17.49 11.86
C VAL A 200 21.15 16.74 12.71
N GLY A 201 21.37 15.45 12.40
CA GLY A 201 22.25 14.56 13.17
C GLY A 201 22.53 13.21 12.49
N THR A 202 23.35 13.22 11.44
CA THR A 202 23.94 12.02 10.81
C THR A 202 24.84 11.25 11.80
N GLY A 203 25.04 9.92 11.73
CA GLY A 203 24.69 8.90 10.72
C GLY A 203 25.93 8.10 10.27
N THR A 204 25.86 6.77 10.03
CA THR A 204 26.97 5.95 9.45
C THR A 204 26.51 4.60 8.86
N GLN A 205 27.21 4.20 7.78
CA GLN A 205 27.28 2.94 6.99
C GLN A 205 27.54 1.63 7.78
N LEU A 206 27.58 0.37 7.29
CA LEU A 206 27.37 -0.41 6.02
C LEU A 206 27.03 -1.89 6.48
N ASN A 207 26.97 -3.04 5.74
CA ASN A 207 27.39 -3.52 4.41
C ASN A 207 26.50 -4.72 3.93
N CYS A 208 26.83 -5.37 2.79
CA CYS A 208 26.17 -6.55 2.18
C CYS A 208 27.00 -7.87 2.29
N GLY A 209 26.38 -9.06 2.21
CA GLY A 209 27.08 -10.30 1.81
C GLY A 209 26.47 -11.70 2.13
N SER A 210 25.68 -12.27 1.20
CA SER A 210 25.47 -13.72 0.91
C SER A 210 25.32 -14.78 2.03
N GLU A 211 24.16 -15.47 2.13
CA GLU A 211 23.90 -16.56 3.11
C GLU A 211 23.26 -17.87 2.59
N GLU A 212 23.13 -18.08 1.26
CA GLU A 212 22.30 -19.14 0.62
C GLU A 212 22.71 -20.63 0.86
N ALA A 213 23.54 -20.93 1.86
CA ALA A 213 24.01 -22.27 2.19
C ALA A 213 23.97 -22.63 3.69
N ARG A 214 23.44 -21.77 4.59
CA ARG A 214 23.61 -21.93 6.05
C ARG A 214 22.34 -22.04 6.90
N GLU A 215 21.17 -21.73 6.36
CA GLU A 215 19.94 -21.51 7.15
C GLU A 215 19.43 -22.73 7.95
N LEU A 216 19.73 -23.96 7.53
CA LEU A 216 18.99 -25.15 8.00
C LEU A 216 19.06 -25.43 9.51
N TYR A 217 20.15 -25.06 10.20
CA TYR A 217 20.30 -25.28 11.65
C TYR A 217 21.07 -24.17 12.39
N ALA A 218 20.73 -22.91 12.15
CA ALA A 218 21.05 -21.83 13.08
C ALA A 218 20.27 -22.03 14.40
N SER A 219 20.87 -22.71 15.37
CA SER A 219 20.20 -23.11 16.63
C SER A 219 19.82 -21.91 17.52
N GLY A 220 18.65 -21.36 17.25
CA GLY A 220 18.07 -20.20 17.94
C GLY A 220 17.15 -19.39 17.04
N ALA A 221 17.49 -19.27 15.75
CA ALA A 221 16.64 -18.60 14.77
C ALA A 221 15.53 -19.54 14.28
N GLY A 222 14.27 -19.13 14.44
CA GLY A 222 13.14 -19.79 13.80
C GLY A 222 13.08 -19.43 12.31
N PHE A 223 13.09 -20.42 11.43
CA PHE A 223 12.60 -20.28 10.05
C PHE A 223 11.18 -19.71 10.10
N ASN A 224 10.95 -18.57 9.42
CA ASN A 224 9.66 -17.92 9.35
C ASN A 224 8.79 -18.57 8.27
N PHE A 225 7.50 -18.81 8.57
CA PHE A 225 6.54 -19.35 7.59
C PHE A 225 5.91 -18.26 6.70
N ARG A 226 5.85 -17.00 7.16
CA ARG A 226 5.37 -15.88 6.34
C ARG A 226 6.24 -15.74 5.08
N GLY A 227 5.60 -15.74 3.90
CA GLY A 227 6.28 -15.64 2.60
C GLY A 227 6.67 -16.99 1.97
N MET A 228 6.56 -18.12 2.68
CA MET A 228 7.08 -19.41 2.19
C MET A 228 6.35 -19.99 0.97
N ILE A 229 5.08 -19.63 0.78
CA ILE A 229 4.21 -20.04 -0.34
C ILE A 229 3.66 -18.79 -1.04
N SER A 230 3.19 -17.79 -0.28
CA SER A 230 2.60 -16.55 -0.78
C SER A 230 3.50 -15.79 -1.77
N SER A 231 4.83 -15.94 -1.66
CA SER A 231 5.81 -15.41 -2.63
C SER A 231 5.61 -15.85 -4.09
N CYS A 232 4.97 -17.00 -4.39
CA CYS A 232 4.71 -17.39 -5.78
C CYS A 232 3.57 -16.60 -6.45
N PHE A 233 2.73 -15.91 -5.67
CA PHE A 233 1.61 -15.13 -6.19
C PHE A 233 2.05 -13.76 -6.74
N GLU A 234 3.13 -13.16 -6.19
CA GLU A 234 3.59 -11.79 -6.50
C GLU A 234 3.81 -11.52 -8.00
N THR A 235 4.27 -12.52 -8.77
CA THR A 235 4.50 -12.37 -10.23
C THR A 235 3.17 -12.19 -10.99
N HIS A 236 2.07 -12.74 -10.45
CA HIS A 236 0.75 -12.79 -11.07
C HIS A 236 -0.22 -11.72 -10.52
N LEU A 237 0.11 -11.07 -9.40
CA LEU A 237 -0.64 -9.93 -8.84
C LEU A 237 -0.55 -8.66 -9.70
N THR A 238 0.23 -8.66 -10.78
CA THR A 238 0.19 -7.60 -11.81
C THR A 238 -1.21 -7.41 -12.40
N VAL A 239 -1.95 -8.50 -12.63
CA VAL A 239 -3.34 -8.47 -13.12
C VAL A 239 -4.31 -7.87 -12.11
N TYR A 240 -4.05 -8.07 -10.81
CA TYR A 240 -4.80 -7.40 -9.74
C TYR A 240 -4.58 -5.88 -9.79
N VAL A 241 -3.33 -5.42 -9.91
CA VAL A 241 -3.03 -3.97 -9.99
C VAL A 241 -3.63 -3.32 -11.24
N GLU A 242 -3.63 -3.98 -12.40
CA GLU A 242 -4.31 -3.50 -13.62
C GLU A 242 -5.83 -3.31 -13.40
N LEU A 243 -6.49 -4.26 -12.72
CA LEU A 243 -7.93 -4.21 -12.44
C LEU A 243 -8.27 -3.08 -11.44
N GLU A 244 -7.46 -2.93 -10.40
CA GLU A 244 -7.62 -1.85 -9.43
C GLU A 244 -7.36 -0.48 -10.07
N GLU A 245 -6.34 -0.33 -10.92
CA GLU A 245 -6.12 0.90 -11.69
C GLU A 245 -7.34 1.28 -12.52
N LYS A 246 -7.90 0.33 -13.28
CA LYS A 246 -9.11 0.57 -14.09
C LYS A 246 -10.31 0.96 -13.21
N THR A 247 -10.55 0.22 -12.14
CA THR A 247 -11.68 0.47 -11.22
C THR A 247 -11.55 1.81 -10.48
N LEU A 248 -10.34 2.17 -10.08
CA LEU A 248 -10.05 3.45 -9.45
C LEU A 248 -10.25 4.63 -10.42
N MET A 249 -9.79 4.50 -11.66
CA MET A 249 -10.01 5.53 -12.70
C MET A 249 -11.49 5.67 -13.06
N GLU A 250 -12.24 4.57 -13.21
CA GLU A 250 -13.70 4.62 -13.42
C GLU A 250 -14.45 5.30 -12.26
N ASN A 251 -13.98 5.11 -11.01
CA ASN A 251 -14.58 5.77 -9.85
C ASN A 251 -14.18 7.25 -9.73
N LEU A 252 -12.93 7.60 -10.09
CA LEU A 252 -12.48 8.99 -10.20
C LEU A 252 -13.34 9.76 -11.21
N GLU A 253 -13.64 9.17 -12.37
CA GLU A 253 -14.45 9.83 -13.39
C GLU A 253 -15.91 10.00 -12.98
N LYS A 254 -16.49 9.09 -12.19
CA LYS A 254 -17.83 9.26 -11.59
C LYS A 254 -17.84 10.39 -10.58
N LEU A 255 -16.91 10.39 -9.63
CA LEU A 255 -16.82 11.44 -8.60
C LEU A 255 -16.64 12.85 -9.22
N VAL A 256 -15.89 12.98 -10.32
CA VAL A 256 -15.69 14.25 -11.05
C VAL A 256 -16.90 14.66 -11.93
N GLN A 257 -17.81 13.72 -12.23
CA GLN A 257 -19.10 13.97 -12.90
C GLN A 257 -20.23 14.28 -11.91
N GLU A 258 -20.21 13.66 -10.73
CA GLU A 258 -21.21 13.82 -9.67
C GLU A 258 -20.95 15.07 -8.80
N GLU A 259 -19.72 15.58 -8.77
CA GLU A 259 -19.35 16.83 -8.09
C GLU A 259 -20.17 18.03 -8.59
N THR A 260 -20.79 18.76 -7.66
CA THR A 260 -21.61 19.97 -7.93
C THR A 260 -20.78 21.22 -8.15
N TRP A 261 -19.50 21.20 -7.75
CA TRP A 261 -18.54 22.32 -7.74
C TRP A 261 -18.92 23.46 -6.78
N GLU A 262 -19.81 23.17 -5.83
CA GLU A 262 -20.27 24.09 -4.80
C GLU A 262 -20.12 23.42 -3.43
N ALA A 263 -19.52 24.12 -2.46
CA ALA A 263 -19.36 23.60 -1.10
C ALA A 263 -20.73 23.43 -0.41
N GLU A 264 -20.89 22.33 0.34
CA GLU A 264 -22.09 22.11 1.17
C GLU A 264 -22.30 23.27 2.17
N GLU A 265 -23.52 23.80 2.26
CA GLU A 265 -23.88 24.89 3.16
C GLU A 265 -23.77 24.47 4.64
N GLY A 266 -22.55 24.59 5.19
CA GLY A 266 -22.20 24.16 6.54
C GLY A 266 -20.78 23.59 6.68
N SER A 267 -20.07 23.30 5.58
CA SER A 267 -18.68 22.83 5.64
C SER A 267 -17.71 23.95 6.01
N GLN A 268 -17.00 23.83 7.13
CA GLN A 268 -16.04 24.84 7.61
C GLN A 268 -14.77 24.97 6.77
N THR A 269 -14.51 24.05 5.83
CA THR A 269 -13.22 23.97 5.12
C THR A 269 -13.26 24.45 3.67
N ASN A 270 -14.43 24.71 3.08
CA ASN A 270 -14.55 25.16 1.67
C ASN A 270 -13.83 24.22 0.66
N ILE A 271 -13.85 22.90 0.91
CA ILE A 271 -13.23 21.84 0.08
C ILE A 271 -14.30 21.08 -0.74
N LEU A 272 -13.96 20.69 -1.96
CA LEU A 272 -14.80 19.88 -2.86
C LEU A 272 -14.96 18.43 -2.36
N SER A 273 -16.19 17.90 -2.45
CA SER A 273 -16.58 16.61 -1.87
C SER A 273 -15.78 15.42 -2.43
N SER A 274 -15.54 15.42 -3.75
CA SER A 274 -14.82 14.38 -4.48
C SER A 274 -13.41 14.14 -3.96
N SER A 275 -12.72 15.17 -3.46
CA SER A 275 -11.35 15.03 -2.95
C SER A 275 -11.27 14.07 -1.77
N THR A 276 -12.16 14.25 -0.79
CA THR A 276 -12.28 13.37 0.39
C THR A 276 -12.64 11.95 -0.01
N GLN A 277 -13.54 11.78 -0.99
CA GLN A 277 -13.96 10.47 -1.50
C GLN A 277 -12.84 9.75 -2.26
N VAL A 278 -12.04 10.47 -3.06
CA VAL A 278 -10.85 9.92 -3.73
C VAL A 278 -9.86 9.38 -2.69
N PHE A 279 -9.53 10.16 -1.65
CA PHE A 279 -8.62 9.68 -0.60
C PHE A 279 -9.23 8.56 0.26
N LEU A 280 -10.53 8.55 0.53
CA LEU A 280 -11.21 7.44 1.22
C LEU A 280 -11.15 6.14 0.40
N ILE A 281 -11.36 6.21 -0.91
CA ILE A 281 -11.25 5.05 -1.81
C ILE A 281 -9.80 4.56 -1.89
N ILE A 282 -8.82 5.48 -1.97
CA ILE A 282 -7.39 5.12 -1.94
C ILE A 282 -7.02 4.46 -0.61
N LYS A 283 -7.39 5.03 0.55
CA LYS A 283 -7.16 4.43 1.89
C LYS A 283 -7.79 3.03 2.02
N ARG A 284 -9.01 2.83 1.51
CA ARG A 284 -9.69 1.52 1.52
C ARG A 284 -8.94 0.47 0.68
N ASN A 285 -8.40 0.86 -0.47
CA ASN A 285 -7.63 -0.03 -1.34
C ASN A 285 -6.22 -0.30 -0.80
N LEU A 286 -5.59 0.68 -0.15
CA LEU A 286 -4.37 0.48 0.63
C LEU A 286 -4.59 -0.57 1.74
N LYS A 287 -5.59 -0.41 2.61
CA LYS A 287 -5.91 -1.35 3.71
C LYS A 287 -6.16 -2.78 3.19
N ARG A 288 -6.81 -2.92 2.03
CA ARG A 288 -7.02 -4.22 1.35
C ARG A 288 -5.72 -4.81 0.79
N CYS A 289 -4.88 -4.02 0.12
CA CYS A 289 -3.63 -4.52 -0.47
C CYS A 289 -2.56 -4.84 0.58
N SER A 290 -2.43 -4.02 1.63
CA SER A 290 -1.44 -4.23 2.72
C SER A 290 -1.68 -5.49 3.55
N ALA A 291 -2.91 -6.01 3.54
CA ALA A 291 -3.27 -7.30 4.14
C ALA A 291 -2.90 -8.50 3.25
N LEU A 292 -2.66 -8.28 1.96
CA LEU A 292 -2.32 -9.31 0.97
C LEU A 292 -0.81 -9.34 0.64
N THR A 293 -0.14 -8.19 0.67
CA THR A 293 1.29 -8.05 0.34
C THR A 293 1.86 -6.73 0.83
N LYS A 294 3.16 -6.75 1.18
CA LYS A 294 3.96 -5.58 1.56
C LYS A 294 5.17 -5.37 0.63
N ASN A 295 5.20 -6.04 -0.53
CA ASN A 295 6.34 -6.08 -1.44
C ASN A 295 6.09 -5.28 -2.73
N GLN A 296 6.67 -5.71 -3.86
CA GLN A 296 6.60 -5.03 -5.16
C GLN A 296 5.16 -4.76 -5.64
N THR A 297 4.18 -5.61 -5.33
CA THR A 297 2.77 -5.37 -5.66
C THR A 297 2.22 -4.13 -4.97
N LEU A 298 2.56 -3.89 -3.70
CA LEU A 298 2.14 -2.69 -2.98
C LEU A 298 2.80 -1.43 -3.57
N LEU A 299 4.07 -1.51 -3.98
CA LEU A 299 4.75 -0.42 -4.71
C LEU A 299 4.12 -0.16 -6.09
N ASN A 300 3.65 -1.20 -6.77
CA ASN A 300 2.93 -1.05 -8.04
C ASN A 300 1.57 -0.35 -7.83
N LEU A 301 0.84 -0.69 -6.76
CA LEU A 301 -0.42 -0.01 -6.41
C LEU A 301 -0.19 1.43 -5.92
N PHE A 302 0.92 1.73 -5.24
CA PHE A 302 1.31 3.11 -4.92
C PHE A 302 1.47 3.96 -6.19
N LYS A 303 2.13 3.44 -7.23
CA LYS A 303 2.25 4.12 -8.54
C LYS A 303 0.90 4.32 -9.25
N VAL A 304 -0.08 3.46 -8.97
CA VAL A 304 -1.47 3.66 -9.43
C VAL A 304 -2.12 4.82 -8.66
N PHE A 305 -1.95 4.91 -7.34
CA PHE A 305 -2.42 6.07 -6.55
C PHE A 305 -1.80 7.40 -7.03
N GLN A 306 -0.51 7.42 -7.34
CA GLN A 306 0.16 8.58 -7.95
C GLN A 306 -0.53 9.02 -9.25
N ARG A 307 -0.76 8.08 -10.19
CA ARG A 307 -1.48 8.36 -11.45
C ARG A 307 -2.89 8.91 -11.23
N ILE A 308 -3.62 8.40 -10.24
CA ILE A 308 -4.99 8.84 -9.89
C ILE A 308 -4.98 10.28 -9.34
N LEU A 309 -4.05 10.59 -8.43
CA LEU A 309 -3.90 11.94 -7.88
C LEU A 309 -3.48 12.94 -8.96
N ARG A 310 -2.52 12.57 -9.82
CA ARG A 310 -2.08 13.37 -10.98
C ARG A 310 -3.21 13.58 -11.99
N ALA A 311 -4.04 12.55 -12.23
CA ALA A 311 -5.25 12.67 -13.04
C ALA A 311 -6.27 13.62 -12.40
N TYR A 312 -6.49 13.57 -11.08
CA TYR A 312 -7.37 14.49 -10.36
C TYR A 312 -6.89 15.94 -10.44
N ALA A 313 -5.59 16.19 -10.20
CA ALA A 313 -4.97 17.51 -10.40
C ALA A 313 -5.16 18.03 -11.85
N GLY A 314 -5.08 17.14 -12.84
CA GLY A 314 -5.42 17.43 -14.23
C GLY A 314 -6.89 17.78 -14.46
N LYS A 315 -7.84 17.06 -13.85
CA LYS A 315 -9.28 17.36 -13.93
C LYS A 315 -9.62 18.70 -13.24
N LEU A 316 -9.02 19.00 -12.08
CA LEU A 316 -9.14 20.31 -11.40
C LEU A 316 -8.59 21.43 -12.29
N SER A 317 -7.39 21.26 -12.84
CA SER A 317 -6.76 22.24 -13.75
C SER A 317 -7.57 22.47 -15.03
N ALA A 318 -8.25 21.44 -15.55
CA ALA A 318 -9.11 21.53 -16.72
C ALA A 318 -10.47 22.20 -16.45
N ARG A 319 -10.84 22.42 -15.19
CA ARG A 319 -12.05 23.15 -14.77
C ARG A 319 -11.80 24.64 -14.53
N LEU A 320 -10.56 25.07 -14.34
CA LEU A 320 -10.21 26.49 -14.31
C LEU A 320 -10.57 27.15 -15.65
N PRO A 321 -11.16 28.36 -15.66
CA PRO A 321 -11.28 29.16 -16.87
C PRO A 321 -9.92 29.28 -17.56
N ARG A 322 -9.88 29.11 -18.89
CA ARG A 322 -8.64 29.10 -19.66
C ARG A 322 -8.08 30.50 -19.87
N GLY A 323 -7.56 31.09 -18.79
CA GLY A 323 -6.73 32.31 -18.82
C GLY A 323 -5.65 32.18 -19.88
N MET A 324 -5.69 33.06 -20.90
CA MET A 324 -4.83 32.93 -22.06
C MET A 324 -3.40 33.33 -21.70
N THR A 325 -2.53 32.34 -21.55
CA THR A 325 -1.09 32.51 -21.34
C THR A 325 -0.41 32.99 -22.63
N GLY A 326 -0.59 34.26 -22.96
CA GLY A 326 -0.08 34.87 -24.20
C GLY A 326 0.16 36.37 -24.08
N ILE A 327 1.43 36.76 -23.90
CA ILE A 327 1.90 38.16 -23.81
C ILE A 327 1.97 38.82 -25.21
N VAL A 328 1.09 38.41 -26.15
CA VAL A 328 1.10 38.89 -27.53
C VAL A 328 -0.34 39.16 -28.00
N ALA A 329 -0.73 40.44 -27.97
CA ALA A 329 -1.95 40.89 -28.62
C ALA A 329 -1.77 40.88 -30.15
N THR A 330 -2.68 40.22 -30.87
CA THR A 330 -2.88 40.44 -32.31
C THR A 330 -4.30 40.93 -32.55
N ALA A 331 -4.44 42.10 -33.18
CA ALA A 331 -5.63 42.94 -33.08
C ALA A 331 -6.85 42.48 -33.89
N THR A 332 -7.53 41.43 -33.43
CA THR A 332 -8.92 41.07 -33.81
C THR A 332 -9.62 40.28 -32.69
N GLY A 333 -10.70 40.83 -32.14
CA GLY A 333 -11.61 40.10 -31.23
C GLY A 333 -11.12 39.99 -29.78
N THR A 334 -11.74 40.76 -28.89
CA THR A 334 -11.51 40.67 -27.43
C THR A 334 -12.40 39.60 -26.81
N ASP A 335 -11.94 38.35 -26.77
CA ASP A 335 -12.46 37.34 -25.84
C ASP A 335 -11.97 37.65 -24.41
N GLN A 336 -12.47 38.76 -23.85
CA GLN A 336 -12.32 39.06 -22.42
C GLN A 336 -13.02 37.95 -21.63
N ILE A 337 -12.24 37.21 -20.83
CA ILE A 337 -12.76 36.15 -19.97
C ILE A 337 -13.50 36.82 -18.81
N LYS A 338 -14.81 37.02 -18.98
CA LYS A 338 -15.70 37.50 -17.92
C LYS A 338 -15.90 36.40 -16.89
N ILE A 339 -14.94 36.29 -15.97
CA ILE A 339 -15.05 35.44 -14.77
C ILE A 339 -16.24 35.96 -13.96
N SER A 340 -17.26 35.11 -13.79
CA SER A 340 -18.43 35.40 -12.99
C SER A 340 -18.10 35.32 -11.50
N ASP A 341 -18.86 36.00 -10.65
CA ASP A 341 -18.70 35.88 -9.20
C ASP A 341 -18.97 34.44 -8.70
N ARG A 342 -19.67 33.61 -9.50
CA ARG A 342 -19.76 32.15 -9.28
C ARG A 342 -18.44 31.43 -9.59
N ASP A 343 -17.77 31.82 -10.66
CA ASP A 343 -16.50 31.23 -11.08
C ASP A 343 -15.38 31.58 -10.09
N GLU A 344 -15.35 32.83 -9.57
CA GLU A 344 -14.44 33.24 -8.49
C GLU A 344 -14.54 32.30 -7.26
N ARG A 345 -15.77 31.94 -6.85
CA ARG A 345 -16.00 30.99 -5.75
C ARG A 345 -15.53 29.57 -6.10
N VAL A 346 -15.82 29.08 -7.31
CA VAL A 346 -15.35 27.75 -7.77
C VAL A 346 -13.82 27.68 -7.78
N ILE A 347 -13.14 28.73 -8.23
CA ILE A 347 -11.67 28.78 -8.24
C ILE A 347 -11.11 28.78 -6.80
N CYS A 348 -11.74 29.49 -5.85
CA CYS A 348 -11.36 29.40 -4.43
C CYS A 348 -11.51 27.98 -3.86
N TYR A 349 -12.62 27.28 -4.18
CA TYR A 349 -12.80 25.88 -3.78
C TYR A 349 -11.75 24.95 -4.41
N ILE A 350 -11.32 25.21 -5.65
CA ILE A 350 -10.21 24.48 -6.30
C ILE A 350 -8.87 24.74 -5.59
N VAL A 351 -8.58 25.97 -5.14
CA VAL A 351 -7.38 26.28 -4.33
C VAL A 351 -7.37 25.49 -3.03
N ASN A 352 -8.44 25.58 -2.23
CA ASN A 352 -8.52 24.90 -0.94
C ASN A 352 -8.49 23.37 -1.09
N THR A 353 -9.12 22.84 -2.15
CA THR A 353 -9.07 21.42 -2.48
C THR A 353 -7.67 20.98 -2.88
N ALA A 354 -6.94 21.77 -3.66
CA ALA A 354 -5.57 21.45 -4.04
C ALA A 354 -4.59 21.54 -2.85
N GLU A 355 -4.78 22.48 -1.92
CA GLU A 355 -4.04 22.50 -0.63
C GLU A 355 -4.31 21.22 0.17
N TYR A 356 -5.59 20.85 0.35
CA TYR A 356 -5.97 19.61 1.03
C TYR A 356 -5.39 18.36 0.36
N CYS A 357 -5.39 18.31 -0.97
CA CYS A 357 -4.78 17.21 -1.72
C CYS A 357 -3.26 17.15 -1.56
N HIS A 358 -2.56 18.30 -1.51
CA HIS A 358 -1.13 18.38 -1.29
C HIS A 358 -0.73 17.91 0.12
N GLU A 359 -1.43 18.38 1.17
CA GLU A 359 -1.21 17.92 2.57
C GLU A 359 -1.56 16.43 2.75
N THR A 360 -2.68 15.97 2.17
CA THR A 360 -3.13 14.57 2.33
C THR A 360 -2.27 13.60 1.51
N ALA A 361 -1.65 14.04 0.41
CA ALA A 361 -0.67 13.26 -0.33
C ALA A 361 0.59 12.97 0.51
N GLU A 362 1.13 13.97 1.23
CA GLU A 362 2.29 13.80 2.13
C GLU A 362 2.00 12.72 3.19
N GLN A 363 0.87 12.84 3.87
CA GLN A 363 0.42 11.90 4.90
C GLN A 363 0.20 10.49 4.35
N LEU A 364 -0.31 10.37 3.11
CA LEU A 364 -0.49 9.09 2.44
C LEU A 364 0.86 8.44 2.10
N ALA A 365 1.84 9.21 1.61
CA ALA A 365 3.20 8.72 1.34
C ALA A 365 3.88 8.24 2.62
N GLU A 366 3.87 9.04 3.69
CA GLU A 366 4.40 8.61 5.00
C GLU A 366 3.78 7.29 5.48
N ASN A 367 2.46 7.15 5.37
CA ASN A 367 1.76 5.98 5.88
C ASN A 367 2.01 4.74 5.02
N ILE A 368 2.18 4.88 3.70
CA ILE A 368 2.61 3.78 2.84
C ILE A 368 4.07 3.38 3.14
N ALA A 369 4.96 4.35 3.40
CA ALA A 369 6.35 4.09 3.77
C ALA A 369 6.49 3.33 5.10
N LYS A 370 5.57 3.55 6.06
CA LYS A 370 5.48 2.78 7.33
C LYS A 370 4.98 1.33 7.13
N ILE A 371 4.16 1.09 6.10
CA ILE A 371 3.48 -0.21 5.87
C ILE A 371 4.27 -1.14 4.95
N ILE A 372 5.01 -0.58 3.97
CA ILE A 372 5.76 -1.33 2.97
C ILE A 372 7.05 -1.95 3.55
N ASN A 373 7.54 -3.02 2.93
CA ASN A 373 8.85 -3.59 3.25
C ASN A 373 9.96 -2.54 3.01
N ALA A 374 10.86 -2.36 3.99
CA ALA A 374 11.89 -1.32 4.01
C ALA A 374 12.74 -1.23 2.73
N GLN A 375 12.94 -2.34 2.00
CA GLN A 375 13.64 -2.38 0.70
C GLN A 375 12.96 -1.56 -0.43
N PHE A 376 11.73 -1.09 -0.18
CA PHE A 376 10.93 -0.28 -1.09
C PHE A 376 10.47 1.04 -0.47
N ALA A 377 10.73 1.31 0.82
CA ALA A 377 10.33 2.54 1.49
C ALA A 377 10.97 3.78 0.84
N ASP A 378 12.26 3.70 0.47
CA ASP A 378 13.00 4.74 -0.27
C ASP A 378 12.44 5.03 -1.68
N LYS A 379 11.42 4.27 -2.13
CA LYS A 379 10.74 4.44 -3.43
C LYS A 379 9.29 4.94 -3.27
N VAL A 380 8.87 5.23 -2.03
CA VAL A 380 7.57 5.85 -1.71
C VAL A 380 7.79 7.35 -1.59
N ASP A 381 7.86 8.01 -2.74
CA ASP A 381 7.90 9.46 -2.88
C ASP A 381 6.69 9.93 -3.68
N MET A 382 6.08 11.03 -3.26
CA MET A 382 4.90 11.64 -3.88
C MET A 382 5.09 13.15 -4.14
N SER A 383 6.35 13.61 -4.17
CA SER A 383 6.74 14.99 -4.45
C SER A 383 6.24 15.47 -5.82
N GLU A 384 6.27 14.62 -6.86
CA GLU A 384 5.72 14.97 -8.19
C GLU A 384 4.21 15.29 -8.14
N GLU A 385 3.43 14.54 -7.34
CA GLU A 385 2.00 14.81 -7.14
C GLU A 385 1.78 16.10 -6.33
N GLN A 386 2.60 16.34 -5.30
CA GLN A 386 2.56 17.56 -4.51
C GLN A 386 2.85 18.80 -5.36
N ASP A 387 3.88 18.76 -6.20
CA ASP A 387 4.24 19.83 -7.14
C ASP A 387 3.12 20.11 -8.15
N GLU A 388 2.46 19.07 -8.68
CA GLU A 388 1.29 19.27 -9.56
C GLU A 388 0.11 19.92 -8.83
N PHE A 389 -0.18 19.56 -7.56
CA PHE A 389 -1.19 20.28 -6.77
C PHE A 389 -0.79 21.73 -6.48
N SER A 390 0.48 22.01 -6.16
CA SER A 390 1.00 23.38 -6.03
C SER A 390 0.93 24.17 -7.35
N ALA A 391 1.09 23.50 -8.50
CA ALA A 391 0.86 24.08 -9.80
C ALA A 391 -0.64 24.35 -10.07
N VAL A 392 -1.57 23.51 -9.59
CA VAL A 392 -3.02 23.82 -9.62
C VAL A 392 -3.31 25.07 -8.79
N ILE A 393 -2.82 25.16 -7.55
CA ILE A 393 -2.98 26.33 -6.66
C ILE A 393 -2.47 27.59 -7.36
N THR A 394 -1.25 27.55 -7.89
CA THR A 394 -0.63 28.71 -8.56
C THR A 394 -1.42 29.14 -9.80
N ARG A 395 -1.85 28.18 -10.64
CA ARG A 395 -2.71 28.45 -11.81
C ARG A 395 -4.05 29.07 -11.39
N ALA A 396 -4.68 28.54 -10.35
CA ALA A 396 -5.96 29.02 -9.84
C ALA A 396 -5.88 30.46 -9.29
N LEU A 397 -4.86 30.76 -8.48
CA LEU A 397 -4.66 32.10 -7.93
C LEU A 397 -4.35 33.14 -9.01
N MET A 398 -3.51 32.81 -10.01
CA MET A 398 -3.26 33.70 -11.14
C MET A 398 -4.52 33.95 -11.99
N THR A 399 -5.42 32.96 -12.11
CA THR A 399 -6.73 33.16 -12.78
C THR A 399 -7.65 34.10 -11.96
N LEU A 400 -7.61 34.07 -10.63
CA LEU A 400 -8.34 35.04 -9.79
C LEU A 400 -7.78 36.46 -9.95
N VAL A 401 -6.45 36.62 -9.93
CA VAL A 401 -5.79 37.93 -10.15
C VAL A 401 -6.23 38.48 -11.51
N HIS A 402 -6.16 37.67 -12.58
CA HIS A 402 -6.55 38.10 -13.92
C HIS A 402 -8.07 38.40 -14.06
N GLY A 403 -8.91 37.74 -13.26
CA GLY A 403 -10.34 38.09 -13.14
C GLY A 403 -10.55 39.48 -12.54
N LEU A 404 -9.77 39.85 -11.53
CA LEU A 404 -9.81 41.19 -10.95
C LEU A 404 -9.19 42.23 -11.89
N GLU A 405 -8.06 41.93 -12.55
CA GLU A 405 -7.45 42.79 -13.59
C GLU A 405 -8.46 43.12 -14.69
N THR A 406 -9.16 42.13 -15.24
CA THR A 406 -10.13 42.33 -16.34
C THR A 406 -11.42 43.02 -15.89
N LYS A 407 -11.85 42.85 -14.62
CA LYS A 407 -12.88 43.71 -14.01
C LYS A 407 -12.42 45.17 -13.93
N LEU A 408 -11.17 45.43 -13.51
CA LEU A 408 -10.61 46.78 -13.37
C LEU A 408 -10.23 47.45 -14.71
N GLU A 409 -9.92 46.67 -15.75
CA GLU A 409 -9.50 47.17 -17.08
C GLU A 409 -10.49 48.20 -17.65
N THR A 410 -11.80 48.01 -17.43
CA THR A 410 -12.85 48.92 -17.93
C THR A 410 -12.74 50.32 -17.30
N GLU A 411 -12.52 50.39 -15.98
CA GLU A 411 -12.41 51.65 -15.24
C GLU A 411 -11.04 52.32 -15.46
N LEU A 412 -9.97 51.51 -15.54
CA LEU A 412 -8.63 52.00 -15.89
C LEU A 412 -8.61 52.57 -17.33
N ALA A 413 -9.30 51.93 -18.27
CA ALA A 413 -9.47 52.47 -19.62
C ALA A 413 -10.25 53.79 -19.62
N ALA A 414 -11.25 53.97 -18.74
CA ALA A 414 -11.91 55.25 -18.54
C ALA A 414 -10.94 56.32 -17.99
N MET A 415 -10.12 55.98 -16.99
CA MET A 415 -9.09 56.87 -16.43
C MET A 415 -8.08 57.36 -17.50
N THR A 416 -7.68 56.50 -18.45
CA THR A 416 -6.75 56.92 -19.53
C THR A 416 -7.34 57.93 -20.52
N ARG A 417 -8.68 58.07 -20.56
CA ARG A 417 -9.39 59.01 -21.46
C ARG A 417 -9.58 60.40 -20.85
N VAL A 418 -9.24 60.59 -19.56
CA VAL A 418 -9.33 61.88 -18.87
C VAL A 418 -8.25 62.83 -19.41
N PRO A 419 -8.59 64.07 -19.83
CA PRO A 419 -7.62 65.03 -20.34
C PRO A 419 -6.87 65.73 -19.18
N TRP A 420 -5.99 64.98 -18.51
CA TRP A 420 -5.25 65.39 -17.31
C TRP A 420 -4.54 66.75 -17.41
N ALA A 421 -4.09 67.13 -18.61
CA ALA A 421 -3.42 68.41 -18.86
C ALA A 421 -4.34 69.65 -18.85
N SER A 422 -5.67 69.48 -18.81
CA SER A 422 -6.65 70.57 -18.81
C SER A 422 -7.60 70.56 -17.61
N LEU A 423 -7.27 69.84 -16.52
CA LEU A 423 -7.96 69.99 -15.24
C LEU A 423 -7.38 71.18 -14.45
N GLU A 424 -8.02 72.34 -14.56
CA GLU A 424 -7.67 73.54 -13.79
C GLU A 424 -8.21 73.52 -12.34
N SER A 425 -9.16 72.63 -12.03
CA SER A 425 -9.73 72.45 -10.69
C SER A 425 -10.02 70.99 -10.38
N VAL A 426 -9.95 70.64 -9.09
CA VAL A 426 -10.37 69.34 -8.56
C VAL A 426 -11.80 69.45 -8.01
N GLY A 427 -12.63 68.46 -8.33
CA GLY A 427 -13.97 68.27 -7.75
C GLY A 427 -14.01 67.10 -6.78
N ASP A 428 -15.19 66.52 -6.61
CA ASP A 428 -15.41 65.30 -5.82
C ASP A 428 -14.83 64.03 -6.52
N GLN A 429 -15.05 62.86 -5.90
CA GLN A 429 -14.54 61.57 -6.38
C GLN A 429 -14.98 61.27 -7.82
N SER A 430 -14.00 61.01 -8.69
CA SER A 430 -14.24 60.71 -10.11
C SER A 430 -14.94 59.37 -10.32
N GLU A 431 -15.77 59.25 -11.35
CA GLU A 431 -16.62 58.07 -11.59
C GLU A 431 -15.82 56.75 -11.65
N TYR A 432 -14.66 56.73 -12.33
CA TYR A 432 -13.79 55.55 -12.40
C TYR A 432 -13.18 55.15 -11.04
N VAL A 433 -12.97 56.11 -10.12
CA VAL A 433 -12.54 55.82 -8.74
C VAL A 433 -13.66 55.13 -7.97
N ASN A 434 -14.91 55.56 -8.19
CA ASN A 434 -16.09 54.93 -7.60
C ASN A 434 -16.31 53.51 -8.18
N GLY A 435 -16.07 53.32 -9.49
CA GLY A 435 -16.07 52.02 -10.14
C GLY A 435 -15.03 51.06 -9.54
N ILE A 436 -13.77 51.47 -9.51
CA ILE A 436 -12.66 50.71 -8.88
C ILE A 436 -12.97 50.39 -7.41
N SER A 437 -13.40 51.39 -6.63
CA SER A 437 -13.76 51.20 -5.22
C SER A 437 -14.91 50.21 -5.04
N THR A 438 -15.89 50.20 -5.94
CA THR A 438 -17.02 49.25 -5.90
C THR A 438 -16.54 47.83 -6.21
N ILE A 439 -15.74 47.64 -7.26
CA ILE A 439 -15.19 46.34 -7.67
C ILE A 439 -14.32 45.72 -6.57
N LEU A 440 -13.43 46.51 -5.96
CA LEU A 440 -12.58 46.06 -4.86
C LEU A 440 -13.42 45.73 -3.61
N SER A 441 -14.43 46.55 -3.30
CA SER A 441 -15.30 46.33 -2.13
C SER A 441 -16.24 45.13 -2.27
N SER A 442 -16.52 44.65 -3.49
CA SER A 442 -17.31 43.44 -3.71
C SER A 442 -16.46 42.16 -3.76
N SER A 443 -15.45 42.08 -4.62
CA SER A 443 -14.68 40.84 -4.79
C SER A 443 -13.66 40.58 -3.65
N VAL A 444 -12.94 41.59 -3.15
CA VAL A 444 -11.85 41.34 -2.18
C VAL A 444 -12.34 40.72 -0.86
N PRO A 445 -13.46 41.16 -0.23
CA PRO A 445 -13.97 40.52 0.98
C PRO A 445 -14.50 39.10 0.75
N VAL A 446 -15.02 38.79 -0.44
CA VAL A 446 -15.50 37.45 -0.80
C VAL A 446 -14.32 36.49 -0.94
N LEU A 447 -13.27 36.90 -1.65
CA LEU A 447 -12.04 36.10 -1.81
C LEU A 447 -11.33 35.88 -0.46
N GLY A 448 -11.23 36.92 0.36
CA GLY A 448 -10.64 36.85 1.71
C GLY A 448 -11.44 36.03 2.73
N GLY A 449 -12.73 35.79 2.47
CA GLY A 449 -13.58 34.89 3.25
C GLY A 449 -13.54 33.43 2.79
N LEU A 450 -12.97 33.13 1.62
CA LEU A 450 -12.96 31.80 1.00
C LEU A 450 -11.56 31.18 0.91
N LEU A 451 -10.51 31.99 0.70
CA LEU A 451 -9.11 31.54 0.62
C LEU A 451 -8.45 31.44 2.01
N SER A 452 -7.43 30.61 2.13
CA SER A 452 -6.54 30.62 3.31
C SER A 452 -5.78 31.96 3.39
N PRO A 453 -5.41 32.46 4.59
CA PRO A 453 -4.72 33.75 4.72
C PRO A 453 -3.41 33.86 3.93
N VAL A 454 -2.73 32.74 3.68
CA VAL A 454 -1.48 32.69 2.90
C VAL A 454 -1.75 32.93 1.42
N TYR A 455 -2.79 32.28 0.86
CA TYR A 455 -3.16 32.49 -0.55
C TYR A 455 -3.88 33.82 -0.76
N PHE A 456 -4.62 34.31 0.23
CA PHE A 456 -5.19 35.65 0.19
C PHE A 456 -4.10 36.73 0.23
N GLN A 457 -3.04 36.56 1.03
CA GLN A 457 -1.89 37.46 0.95
C GLN A 457 -1.19 37.37 -0.42
N PHE A 458 -0.94 36.16 -0.94
CA PHE A 458 -0.37 35.99 -2.28
C PHE A 458 -1.21 36.66 -3.38
N PHE A 459 -2.54 36.61 -3.26
CA PHE A 459 -3.47 37.28 -4.17
C PHE A 459 -3.43 38.82 -4.05
N LEU A 460 -3.13 39.38 -2.87
CA LEU A 460 -2.95 40.82 -2.66
C LEU A 460 -1.53 41.33 -3.00
N ASP A 461 -0.53 40.45 -2.97
CA ASP A 461 0.87 40.69 -3.38
C ASP A 461 1.07 40.58 -4.92
N LYS A 462 -0.01 40.54 -5.71
CA LYS A 462 -0.03 40.36 -7.17
C LYS A 462 -0.83 41.44 -7.87
#